data_AF-A0A8T4EB75-F1
#
_entry.id   AF-A0A8T4EB75-F1
#
_cell.length_a   1.000
_cell.length_b   1.000
_cell.length_c   1.000
_cell.angle_alpha   90.00
_cell.angle_beta   90.00
_cell.angle_gamma   90.00
#
_symmetry.space_group_name_H-M   'P 1'
#
loop_
_entity.id
_entity.type
_entity.pdbx_description
1 polymer ?
#
loop_
_entity_poly.entity_id
_entity_poly.type
_entity_poly.pdbx_seq_one_letter_code
_entity_poly.pdbx_strand_id
1 'polypeptide(L)'
;MNRIKTTIVNLSPLTVATIYTIVTLLCPIMITSFSMGNDYLDNRWIDLVVVALAWSYFPASGNSNPMGFGVEGYGLFFLNPSVFINTITFTFLSILFAVQVVRFRMGQAERKQTLQLGALSILPAAVWGLMGYYPVIWSGLYIYVGPIPIQLLLGYIFMRFSTRWRTDILFEDEEVKNWWESKVSN
;
A
#
# COMPACT_ATOMS: atom_id res chain seq x y z
N MET A 1 20.70 -8.22 18.89
CA MET A 1 19.29 -8.53 18.60
C MET A 1 18.30 -7.96 19.63
N ASN A 2 18.60 -8.00 20.94
CA ASN A 2 17.69 -7.50 21.99
C ASN A 2 17.36 -6.00 21.90
N ARG A 3 18.32 -5.13 21.57
CA ARG A 3 18.08 -3.67 21.49
C ARG A 3 17.00 -3.26 20.47
N ILE A 4 17.05 -3.81 19.25
CA ILE A 4 16.07 -3.50 18.18
C ILE A 4 14.66 -3.89 18.60
N LYS A 5 14.51 -5.08 19.22
CA LYS A 5 13.22 -5.55 19.73
C LYS A 5 12.69 -4.60 20.81
N THR A 6 13.52 -4.20 21.76
CA THR A 6 13.13 -3.25 22.83
C THR A 6 12.71 -1.90 22.26
N THR A 7 13.43 -1.39 21.25
CA THR A 7 13.08 -0.11 20.59
C THR A 7 11.72 -0.18 19.91
N ILE A 8 11.45 -1.22 19.10
CA ILE A 8 10.18 -1.35 18.35
C ILE A 8 8.99 -1.55 19.29
N VAL A 9 9.14 -2.35 20.34
CA VAL A 9 8.09 -2.59 21.35
C VAL A 9 7.61 -1.27 21.96
N ASN A 10 8.56 -0.38 22.27
CA ASN A 10 8.33 0.87 23.00
C ASN A 10 7.91 2.06 22.12
N LEU A 11 7.72 1.87 20.81
CA LEU A 11 7.27 2.95 19.94
C LEU A 11 5.84 3.38 20.29
N SER A 12 5.64 4.69 20.46
CA SER A 12 4.31 5.26 20.70
C SER A 12 3.38 5.05 19.49
N PRO A 13 2.06 5.01 19.68
CA PRO A 13 1.11 4.93 18.56
C PRO A 13 1.28 6.08 17.56
N LEU A 14 1.58 7.29 18.04
CA LEU A 14 1.86 8.46 17.20
C LEU A 14 3.08 8.21 16.30
N THR A 15 4.16 7.68 16.86
CA THR A 15 5.37 7.37 16.08
C THR A 15 5.08 6.31 15.02
N VAL A 16 4.31 5.28 15.34
CA VAL A 16 3.91 4.27 14.34
C VAL A 16 3.02 4.89 13.27
N ALA A 17 2.09 5.76 13.63
CA ALA A 17 1.25 6.49 12.68
C ALA A 17 2.09 7.35 11.74
N THR A 18 3.07 8.11 12.25
CA THR A 18 3.99 8.89 11.43
C THR A 18 4.79 8.02 10.46
N ILE A 19 5.35 6.90 10.94
CA ILE A 19 6.08 5.95 10.09
C ILE A 19 5.15 5.43 8.99
N TYR A 20 3.92 5.05 9.33
CA TYR A 20 2.97 4.54 8.36
C TYR A 20 2.52 5.58 7.34
N THR A 21 2.31 6.83 7.75
CA THR A 21 1.99 7.91 6.82
C THR A 21 3.13 8.11 5.81
N ILE A 22 4.38 8.13 6.28
CA ILE A 22 5.56 8.28 5.41
C ILE A 22 5.65 7.09 4.44
N VAL A 23 5.53 5.87 4.95
CA VAL A 23 5.61 4.64 4.14
C VAL A 23 4.48 4.61 3.11
N THR A 24 3.24 4.94 3.51
CA THR A 24 2.09 4.91 2.63
C THR A 24 2.18 5.94 1.51
N LEU A 25 2.75 7.11 1.79
CA LEU A 25 2.92 8.17 0.80
C LEU A 25 4.11 7.91 -0.13
N LEU A 26 5.24 7.48 0.43
CA LEU A 26 6.54 7.52 -0.27
C LEU A 26 7.06 6.17 -0.72
N CYS A 27 6.66 5.05 -0.10
CA CYS A 27 7.16 3.75 -0.55
C CYS A 27 6.46 3.35 -1.87
N PRO A 28 7.20 2.76 -2.82
CA PRO A 28 6.60 2.14 -3.99
C PRO A 28 5.58 1.08 -3.60
N ILE A 29 4.48 1.07 -4.33
CA ILE A 29 3.34 0.17 -4.11
C ILE A 29 3.31 -0.89 -5.22
N MET A 30 3.72 -0.52 -6.43
CA MET A 30 3.88 -1.47 -7.52
C MET A 30 4.91 -1.00 -8.56
N ILE A 31 5.39 -1.97 -9.33
CA ILE A 31 6.01 -1.77 -10.63
C ILE A 31 5.06 -2.35 -11.65
N THR A 32 4.69 -1.60 -12.69
CA THR A 32 3.83 -2.11 -13.77
C THR A 32 4.35 -1.72 -15.13
N SER A 33 3.98 -2.48 -16.17
CA SER A 33 4.17 -2.04 -17.56
C SER A 33 3.00 -1.16 -17.98
N PHE A 34 3.24 -0.06 -18.66
CA PHE A 34 2.16 0.85 -19.08
C PHE A 34 2.09 1.08 -20.60
N SER A 35 3.09 0.64 -21.36
CA SER A 35 3.07 0.71 -22.81
C SER A 35 4.00 -0.34 -23.42
N MET A 36 3.65 -0.77 -24.63
CA MET A 36 4.49 -1.54 -25.53
C MET A 36 4.55 -0.75 -26.84
N GLY A 37 5.74 -0.27 -27.20
CA GLY A 37 5.97 0.31 -28.51
C GLY A 37 6.61 -0.72 -29.45
N ASN A 38 6.27 -0.63 -30.72
CA ASN A 38 6.98 -1.31 -31.80
C ASN A 38 7.69 -0.22 -32.61
N ASP A 39 9.02 -0.25 -32.70
CA ASP A 39 9.70 0.44 -33.81
C ASP A 39 9.60 -0.40 -35.09
N TYR A 40 9.65 0.29 -36.22
CA TYR A 40 9.67 -0.29 -37.57
C TYR A 40 10.89 -1.22 -37.85
N LEU A 41 11.82 -1.37 -36.90
CA LEU A 41 13.12 -2.04 -37.05
C LEU A 41 13.41 -3.11 -35.97
N ASP A 42 12.42 -3.92 -35.60
CA ASP A 42 12.54 -5.10 -34.70
C ASP A 42 12.84 -4.85 -33.21
N ASN A 43 13.02 -3.61 -32.77
CA ASN A 43 13.20 -3.31 -31.34
C ASN A 43 11.84 -3.20 -30.63
N ARG A 44 11.53 -4.20 -29.78
CA ARG A 44 10.44 -4.12 -28.81
C ARG A 44 10.97 -3.51 -27.52
N TRP A 45 10.27 -2.54 -26.95
CA TRP A 45 10.54 -2.04 -25.61
C TRP A 45 9.29 -2.14 -24.74
N ILE A 46 9.52 -2.26 -23.43
CA ILE A 46 8.48 -2.25 -22.41
C ILE A 46 8.71 -1.05 -21.51
N ASP A 47 7.69 -0.21 -21.40
CA ASP A 47 7.74 0.94 -20.52
C ASP A 47 7.28 0.50 -19.14
N LEU A 48 8.21 0.48 -18.18
CA LEU A 48 7.92 0.19 -16.78
C LEU A 48 7.63 1.48 -16.04
N VAL A 49 6.73 1.46 -15.06
CA VAL A 49 6.48 2.61 -14.19
C VAL A 49 6.52 2.14 -12.75
N VAL A 50 7.22 2.90 -11.91
CA VAL A 50 7.21 2.72 -10.46
C VAL A 50 6.16 3.67 -9.90
N VAL A 51 5.22 3.12 -9.15
CA VAL A 51 4.08 3.87 -8.64
C VAL A 51 4.10 3.87 -7.12
N ALA A 52 4.07 5.07 -6.53
CA ALA A 52 3.76 5.34 -5.13
C ALA A 52 2.56 6.28 -5.07
N LEU A 53 1.99 6.50 -3.88
CA LEU A 53 0.84 7.39 -3.73
C LEU A 53 1.20 8.86 -4.00
N ALA A 54 2.34 9.32 -3.49
CA ALA A 54 2.77 10.71 -3.65
C ALA A 54 3.63 10.95 -4.90
N TRP A 55 4.12 9.91 -5.56
CA TRP A 55 5.01 10.06 -6.71
C TRP A 55 4.94 8.87 -7.66
N SER A 56 5.33 9.10 -8.90
CA SER A 56 5.52 8.05 -9.90
C SER A 56 6.76 8.33 -10.71
N TYR A 57 7.44 7.28 -11.15
CA TYR A 57 8.63 7.39 -11.97
C TYR A 57 8.45 6.62 -13.27
N PHE A 58 8.56 7.37 -14.37
CA PHE A 58 8.48 6.91 -15.75
C PHE A 58 9.91 6.97 -16.32
N PRO A 59 10.68 5.88 -16.28
CA PRO A 59 12.01 5.81 -16.85
C PRO A 59 11.95 6.07 -18.36
N ALA A 60 12.94 6.79 -18.87
CA ALA A 60 13.10 6.98 -20.30
C ALA A 60 13.21 5.63 -21.01
N SER A 61 12.47 5.49 -22.10
CA SER A 61 12.47 4.30 -22.96
C SER A 61 12.41 4.72 -24.43
N GLY A 62 12.22 3.76 -25.35
CA GLY A 62 12.16 4.03 -26.80
C GLY A 62 10.86 4.67 -27.28
N ASN A 63 9.88 4.88 -26.40
CA ASN A 63 8.58 5.47 -26.76
C ASN A 63 8.70 6.99 -26.92
N SER A 64 8.34 7.52 -28.09
CA SER A 64 8.41 8.97 -28.31
C SER A 64 7.43 9.76 -27.46
N ASN A 65 6.28 9.17 -27.09
CA ASN A 65 5.21 9.83 -26.31
C ASN A 65 4.64 8.85 -25.25
N PRO A 66 5.37 8.56 -24.16
CA PRO A 66 4.84 7.72 -23.08
C PRO A 66 3.65 8.41 -22.41
N MET A 67 2.52 7.71 -22.29
CA MET A 67 1.34 8.20 -21.57
C MET A 67 0.85 7.14 -20.59
N GLY A 68 0.65 7.53 -19.33
CA GLY A 68 0.14 6.65 -18.29
C GLY A 68 -0.36 7.43 -17.09
N PHE A 69 -1.39 6.93 -16.41
CA PHE A 69 -1.98 7.60 -15.22
C PHE A 69 -2.35 9.08 -15.44
N GLY A 70 -2.68 9.46 -16.68
CA GLY A 70 -3.07 10.82 -17.05
C GLY A 70 -1.90 11.82 -17.15
N VAL A 71 -0.66 11.35 -17.26
CA VAL A 71 0.53 12.17 -17.56
C VAL A 71 1.22 11.70 -18.83
N GLU A 72 1.83 12.64 -19.54
CA GLU A 72 2.65 12.41 -20.72
C GLU A 72 4.11 12.74 -20.42
N GLY A 73 5.02 11.97 -21.00
CA GLY A 73 6.46 12.17 -20.87
C GLY A 73 7.14 11.27 -19.83
N TYR A 74 8.46 11.38 -19.79
CA TYR A 74 9.32 10.63 -18.87
C TYR A 74 9.74 11.49 -17.68
N GLY A 75 10.07 10.83 -16.58
CA GLY A 75 10.66 11.46 -15.40
C GLY A 75 9.94 11.12 -14.11
N LEU A 76 10.26 11.91 -13.08
CA LEU A 76 9.65 11.81 -11.76
C LEU A 76 8.48 12.80 -11.67
N PHE A 77 7.28 12.28 -11.46
CA PHE A 77 6.09 13.09 -11.24
C PHE A 77 5.74 13.05 -9.76
N PHE A 78 6.08 14.12 -9.04
CA PHE A 78 5.80 14.27 -7.61
C PHE A 78 4.51 15.06 -7.40
N LEU A 79 3.59 14.52 -6.60
CA LEU A 79 2.28 15.10 -6.27
C LEU A 79 1.48 15.57 -7.50
N ASN A 80 1.62 14.87 -8.62
CA ASN A 80 0.84 15.18 -9.82
C ASN A 80 -0.64 14.81 -9.57
N PRO A 81 -1.61 15.74 -9.76
CA PRO A 81 -3.01 15.48 -9.45
C PRO A 81 -3.61 14.33 -10.25
N SER A 82 -3.29 14.21 -11.54
CA SER A 82 -3.77 13.12 -12.39
C SER A 82 -3.27 11.77 -11.90
N VAL A 83 -1.97 11.68 -11.57
CA VAL A 83 -1.40 10.45 -11.00
C VAL A 83 -2.03 10.15 -9.66
N PHE A 84 -2.16 11.14 -8.77
CA PHE A 84 -2.71 10.96 -7.43
C PHE A 84 -4.17 10.45 -7.47
N ILE A 85 -5.03 11.05 -8.30
CA ILE A 85 -6.43 10.63 -8.47
C ILE A 85 -6.52 9.20 -9.01
N ASN A 86 -5.68 8.86 -9.99
CA ASN A 86 -5.70 7.50 -10.53
C ASN A 86 -5.12 6.48 -9.54
N THR A 87 -4.13 6.85 -8.74
CA THR A 87 -3.45 5.94 -7.80
C THR A 87 -4.17 5.79 -6.47
N ILE A 88 -4.93 6.79 -6.00
CA ILE A 88 -5.62 6.73 -4.70
C ILE A 88 -6.63 5.58 -4.65
N THR A 89 -7.35 5.32 -5.74
CA THR A 89 -8.32 4.21 -5.82
C THR A 89 -7.62 2.86 -5.65
N PHE A 90 -6.44 2.67 -6.24
CA PHE A 90 -5.67 1.42 -6.11
C PHE A 90 -5.00 1.27 -4.75
N THR A 91 -4.78 2.37 -4.04
CA THR A 91 -4.09 2.40 -2.74
C THR A 91 -5.03 2.53 -1.56
N PHE A 92 -6.35 2.60 -1.80
CA PHE A 92 -7.35 2.72 -0.76
C PHE A 92 -7.24 1.62 0.31
N LEU A 93 -7.10 0.36 -0.10
CA LEU A 93 -6.92 -0.76 0.84
C LEU A 93 -5.59 -0.67 1.61
N SER A 94 -4.55 -0.14 1.00
CA SER A 94 -3.26 0.13 1.63
C SER A 94 -3.36 1.22 2.71
N ILE A 95 -4.14 2.28 2.44
CA ILE A 95 -4.46 3.32 3.42
C ILE A 95 -5.26 2.74 4.59
N LEU A 96 -6.30 1.94 4.30
CA LEU A 96 -7.08 1.27 5.36
C LEU A 96 -6.21 0.35 6.21
N PHE A 97 -5.31 -0.41 5.57
CA PHE A 97 -4.37 -1.25 6.28
C PHE A 97 -3.44 -0.44 7.20
N ALA A 98 -2.92 0.70 6.73
CA ALA A 98 -2.11 1.60 7.55
C ALA A 98 -2.88 2.07 8.81
N VAL A 99 -4.14 2.50 8.64
CA VAL A 99 -5.01 2.87 9.76
C VAL A 99 -5.21 1.70 10.72
N GLN A 100 -5.44 0.50 10.20
CA GLN A 100 -5.66 -0.69 11.01
C GLN A 100 -4.42 -1.11 11.82
N VAL A 101 -3.21 -0.92 11.28
CA VAL A 101 -1.96 -1.18 12.03
C VAL A 101 -1.79 -0.17 13.18
N VAL A 102 -2.16 1.09 12.97
CA VAL A 102 -2.16 2.10 14.05
C VAL A 102 -3.19 1.71 15.12
N ARG A 103 -4.42 1.36 14.72
CA ARG A 103 -5.46 0.86 15.66
C ARG A 103 -5.00 -0.36 16.43
N PHE A 104 -4.31 -1.29 15.78
CA PHE A 104 -3.73 -2.46 16.44
C PHE A 104 -2.72 -2.06 17.51
N ARG A 105 -1.84 -1.08 17.23
CA ARG A 105 -0.90 -0.53 18.22
C ARG A 105 -1.58 0.22 19.35
N MET A 106 -2.76 0.78 19.12
CA MET A 106 -3.59 1.38 20.16
C MET A 106 -4.35 0.34 20.99
N GLY A 107 -4.32 -0.95 20.63
CA GLY A 107 -5.14 -1.98 21.30
C GLY A 107 -6.61 -1.95 20.86
N GLN A 108 -6.92 -1.38 19.70
CA GLN A 108 -8.30 -1.18 19.21
C GLN A 108 -8.66 -2.09 18.02
N ALA A 109 -7.74 -2.96 17.61
CA ALA A 109 -7.92 -3.87 16.50
C ALA A 109 -7.27 -5.22 16.78
N GLU A 110 -7.88 -6.29 16.28
CA GLU A 110 -7.32 -7.63 16.39
C GLU A 110 -6.20 -7.87 15.37
N ARG A 111 -5.23 -8.72 15.75
CA ARG A 111 -4.15 -9.12 14.85
C ARG A 111 -4.66 -9.81 13.59
N LYS A 112 -5.65 -10.70 13.72
CA LYS A 112 -6.20 -11.49 12.61
C LYS A 112 -6.81 -10.58 11.55
N GLN A 113 -7.68 -9.66 11.97
CA GLN A 113 -8.33 -8.68 11.10
C GLN A 113 -7.29 -7.76 10.42
N THR A 114 -6.29 -7.30 11.17
CA THR A 114 -5.22 -6.46 10.63
C THR A 114 -4.39 -7.18 9.56
N LEU A 115 -4.06 -8.46 9.77
CA LEU A 115 -3.36 -9.29 8.79
C LEU A 115 -4.22 -9.58 7.55
N GLN A 116 -5.51 -9.85 7.72
CA GLN A 116 -6.43 -10.06 6.60
C GLN A 116 -6.50 -8.81 5.72
N LEU A 117 -6.64 -7.63 6.33
CA LEU A 117 -6.65 -6.37 5.60
C LEU A 117 -5.30 -6.09 4.91
N GLY A 118 -4.19 -6.45 5.55
CA GLY A 118 -2.86 -6.36 4.94
C GLY A 118 -2.65 -7.31 3.76
N ALA A 119 -3.26 -8.50 3.78
CA ALA A 119 -3.25 -9.39 2.62
C ALA A 119 -4.11 -8.82 1.48
N LEU A 120 -5.29 -8.26 1.82
CA LEU A 120 -6.18 -7.63 0.85
C LEU A 120 -5.56 -6.38 0.21
N SER A 121 -4.74 -5.61 0.93
CA SER A 121 -4.10 -4.40 0.38
C SER A 121 -3.09 -4.67 -0.72
N ILE A 122 -2.58 -5.90 -0.83
CA ILE A 122 -1.70 -6.32 -1.93
C ILE A 122 -2.50 -6.60 -3.21
N LEU A 123 -3.78 -6.99 -3.10
CA LEU A 123 -4.56 -7.47 -4.24
C LEU A 123 -4.69 -6.46 -5.39
N PRO A 124 -5.02 -5.16 -5.18
CA PRO A 124 -5.13 -4.22 -6.28
C PRO A 124 -3.84 -4.12 -7.11
N ALA A 125 -2.71 -3.98 -6.42
CA ALA A 125 -1.40 -3.91 -7.05
C ALA A 125 -0.99 -5.25 -7.69
N ALA A 126 -1.39 -6.39 -7.11
CA ALA A 126 -1.20 -7.71 -7.70
C ALA A 126 -1.98 -7.88 -9.00
N VAL A 127 -3.28 -7.56 -9.00
CA VAL A 127 -4.14 -7.63 -10.19
C VAL A 127 -3.59 -6.72 -11.29
N TRP A 128 -3.21 -5.48 -10.95
CA TRP A 128 -2.65 -4.54 -11.92
C TRP A 128 -1.30 -5.01 -12.46
N GLY A 129 -0.43 -5.55 -11.60
CA GLY A 129 0.81 -6.17 -12.03
C GLY A 129 0.56 -7.35 -12.98
N LEU A 130 -0.39 -8.24 -12.66
CA LEU A 130 -0.76 -9.35 -13.54
C LEU A 130 -1.26 -8.89 -14.91
N MET A 131 -2.02 -7.79 -14.96
CA MET A 131 -2.40 -7.17 -16.24
C MET A 131 -1.19 -6.65 -17.02
N GLY A 132 -0.19 -6.10 -16.32
CA GLY A 132 1.09 -5.71 -16.89
C GLY A 132 2.03 -6.87 -17.29
N TYR A 133 1.75 -8.11 -16.87
CA TYR A 133 2.54 -9.26 -17.34
C TYR A 133 2.26 -9.63 -18.79
N TYR A 134 1.08 -9.29 -19.33
CA TYR A 134 0.72 -9.60 -20.71
C TYR A 134 1.79 -9.12 -21.72
N PRO A 135 2.18 -7.83 -21.76
CA PRO A 135 3.24 -7.38 -22.67
C PRO A 135 4.62 -7.98 -22.34
N VAL A 136 4.92 -8.24 -21.07
CA VAL A 136 6.19 -8.87 -20.64
C VAL A 136 6.32 -10.27 -21.23
N ILE A 137 5.30 -11.12 -21.09
CA ILE A 137 5.28 -12.48 -21.64
C ILE A 137 5.42 -12.45 -23.17
N TRP A 138 4.68 -11.57 -23.84
CA TRP A 138 4.73 -11.42 -25.30
C TRP A 138 6.09 -10.95 -25.84
N SER A 139 6.81 -10.16 -25.05
CA SER A 139 8.15 -9.67 -25.42
C SER A 139 9.26 -10.70 -25.21
N GLY A 140 9.00 -11.80 -24.48
CA GLY A 140 10.01 -12.76 -24.09
C GLY A 140 11.03 -12.22 -23.06
N LEU A 141 10.73 -11.08 -22.42
CA LEU A 141 11.59 -10.47 -21.42
C LEU A 141 11.26 -10.99 -20.02
N TYR A 142 12.31 -11.17 -19.20
CA TYR A 142 12.18 -11.54 -17.78
C TYR A 142 12.30 -10.29 -16.90
N ILE A 143 11.18 -9.62 -16.67
CA ILE A 143 11.12 -8.39 -15.86
C ILE A 143 10.10 -8.57 -14.74
N TYR A 144 10.44 -8.07 -13.54
CA TYR A 144 9.51 -8.04 -12.43
C TYR A 144 8.47 -6.93 -12.63
N VAL A 145 7.22 -7.35 -12.70
CA VAL A 145 6.03 -6.50 -12.61
C VAL A 145 5.20 -7.02 -11.44
N GLY A 146 4.67 -6.15 -10.59
CA GLY A 146 3.90 -6.58 -9.43
C GLY A 146 3.91 -5.66 -8.22
N PRO A 147 3.26 -6.11 -7.14
CA PRO A 147 3.09 -5.35 -5.91
C PRO A 147 4.36 -5.38 -5.06
N ILE A 148 4.76 -4.24 -4.51
CA ILE A 148 5.88 -4.14 -3.58
C ILE A 148 5.33 -4.15 -2.14
N PRO A 149 5.44 -5.26 -1.37
CA PRO A 149 4.71 -5.44 -0.11
C PRO A 149 5.39 -4.76 1.10
N ILE A 150 6.07 -3.62 0.92
CA ILE A 150 6.80 -2.93 2.00
C ILE A 150 5.87 -2.60 3.17
N GLN A 151 4.66 -2.09 2.87
CA GLN A 151 3.68 -1.78 3.90
C GLN A 151 3.26 -3.02 4.70
N LEU A 152 3.00 -4.15 4.03
CA LEU A 152 2.64 -5.41 4.69
C LEU A 152 3.78 -5.91 5.59
N LEU A 153 5.02 -5.87 5.09
CA LEU A 153 6.20 -6.30 5.84
C LEU A 153 6.37 -5.47 7.12
N LEU A 154 6.29 -4.14 7.01
CA LEU A 154 6.37 -3.25 8.17
C LEU A 154 5.21 -3.49 9.15
N GLY A 155 4.01 -3.76 8.65
CA GLY A 155 2.84 -4.00 9.50
C GLY A 155 2.95 -5.29 10.25
N TYR A 156 3.43 -6.32 9.57
CA TYR A 156 3.77 -7.58 10.20
C TYR A 156 4.83 -7.38 11.30
N ILE A 157 5.88 -6.60 11.05
CA ILE A 157 6.92 -6.29 12.04
C ILE A 157 6.30 -5.59 13.27
N PHE A 158 5.52 -4.52 13.07
CA PHE A 158 4.88 -3.81 14.19
C PHE A 158 3.88 -4.67 14.95
N MET A 159 3.14 -5.54 14.26
CA MET A 159 2.24 -6.49 14.89
C MET A 159 3.01 -7.55 15.69
N ARG A 160 4.07 -8.11 15.11
CA ARG A 160 4.86 -9.19 15.70
C ARG A 160 5.60 -8.75 16.97
N PHE A 161 6.09 -7.52 16.99
CA PHE A 161 6.82 -6.96 18.11
C PHE A 161 5.96 -6.09 19.04
N SER A 162 4.64 -6.07 18.86
CA SER A 162 3.75 -5.42 19.81
C SER A 162 3.59 -6.25 21.08
N THR A 163 3.37 -5.60 22.22
CA THR A 163 2.95 -6.22 23.48
C THR A 163 1.44 -6.13 23.69
N ARG A 164 0.74 -5.28 22.91
CA ARG A 164 -0.71 -5.08 22.97
C ARG A 164 -1.41 -6.07 22.05
N TRP A 165 -1.55 -7.31 22.53
CA TRP A 165 -2.18 -8.41 21.80
C TRP A 165 -3.69 -8.52 22.04
N ARG A 166 -4.18 -7.92 23.12
CA ARG A 166 -5.59 -7.90 23.47
C ARG A 166 -6.18 -6.55 23.06
N THR A 167 -7.34 -6.63 22.43
CA THR A 167 -8.19 -5.48 22.20
C THR A 167 -8.81 -5.07 23.51
N ASP A 168 -8.46 -3.89 24.01
CA ASP A 168 -9.30 -3.22 24.99
C ASP A 168 -10.46 -2.66 24.15
N ILE A 169 -11.61 -3.32 24.21
CA ILE A 169 -12.79 -2.90 23.46
C ILE A 169 -13.19 -1.54 24.03
N LEU A 170 -12.80 -0.45 23.38
CA LEU A 170 -13.17 0.93 23.77
C LEU A 170 -14.68 1.19 23.77
N PHE A 171 -15.49 0.21 23.34
CA PHE A 171 -16.94 0.29 23.27
C PHE A 171 -17.66 -0.74 24.15
N GLU A 172 -16.97 -1.46 25.04
CA GLU A 172 -17.63 -1.92 26.27
C GLU A 172 -17.72 -0.73 27.24
N ASP A 173 -18.29 0.38 26.77
CA ASP A 173 -18.81 1.40 27.68
C ASP A 173 -20.03 0.75 28.33
N GLU A 174 -19.88 0.34 29.59
CA GLU A 174 -21.01 -0.03 30.43
C GLU A 174 -22.13 1.02 30.34
N GLU A 175 -21.80 2.30 30.12
CA GLU A 175 -22.78 3.36 29.85
C GLU A 175 -23.63 3.13 28.60
N VAL A 176 -23.04 2.73 27.46
CA VAL A 176 -23.80 2.49 26.22
C VAL A 176 -24.67 1.26 26.36
N LYS A 177 -24.13 0.21 27.00
CA LYS A 177 -24.88 -1.02 27.28
C LYS A 177 -26.06 -0.75 28.24
N ASN A 178 -25.81 -0.01 29.32
CA ASN A 178 -26.83 0.40 30.29
C ASN A 178 -27.87 1.35 29.66
N TRP A 179 -27.46 2.25 28.76
CA TRP A 179 -28.37 3.12 28.02
C TRP A 179 -29.33 2.31 27.15
N TRP A 180 -28.82 1.32 26.39
CA TRP A 180 -29.64 0.43 25.58
C TRP A 180 -30.57 -0.44 26.43
N GLU A 181 -30.07 -1.02 27.52
CA GLU A 181 -30.86 -1.86 28.41
C GLU A 181 -31.98 -1.07 29.11
N SER A 182 -31.74 0.20 29.49
CA SER A 182 -32.76 1.09 30.08
C SER A 182 -33.86 1.53 29.11
N LYS A 183 -33.57 1.52 27.80
CA LYS A 183 -34.52 1.87 26.73
C LYS A 183 -35.43 0.72 26.33
N VAL A 184 -34.98 -0.52 26.51
CA VAL A 184 -35.72 -1.74 26.13
C VAL A 184 -36.59 -2.26 27.29
N SER A 185 -36.33 -1.82 28.52
CA SER A 185 -37.07 -2.21 29.73
C SER A 185 -38.19 -1.25 30.14
N ASN A 186 -38.50 -0.23 29.31
CA ASN A 186 -39.69 0.62 29.39
C ASN A 186 -40.58 0.41 28.18
#